data_AF-A0AA35RYM9-F1
#
_entry.id   AF-A0AA35RYM9-F1
#
_cell.length_a   1.000
_cell.length_b   1.000
_cell.length_c   1.000
_cell.angle_alpha   90.00
_cell.angle_beta   90.00
_cell.angle_gamma   90.00
#
_symmetry.space_group_name_H-M   'P 1'
#
loop_
_entity.id
_entity.type
_entity.pdbx_description
1 polymer ?
#
loop_
_entity_poly.entity_id
_entity_poly.type
_entity_poly.pdbx_seq_one_letter_code
_entity_poly.pdbx_strand_id
1 'polypeptide(L)'
;MMQLFTIKSYKLLGLPSNTSYQLKEAFRAHFRNITRIMDCVGCSKCKLWGKLQVHGIGTALKILFSGKKSTKFTLRRREVVALFNVLGRFSSSIHLLPNFRNLEEKGSTRQKQEL
;
A
#
# COMPACT_ATOMS: atom_id res chain seq x y z
N MET A 1 35.62 -28.64 10.73
CA MET A 1 34.47 -28.79 11.66
C MET A 1 33.74 -27.46 11.98
N MET A 2 34.00 -26.34 11.28
CA MET A 2 33.40 -25.03 11.62
C MET A 2 32.49 -24.43 10.51
N GLN A 3 32.28 -25.12 9.38
CA GLN A 3 31.46 -24.60 8.27
C GLN A 3 30.07 -25.23 8.12
N LEU A 4 29.70 -26.23 8.93
CA LEU A 4 28.36 -26.84 8.88
C LEU A 4 27.35 -26.26 9.90
N PHE A 5 27.78 -25.41 10.83
CA PHE A 5 26.88 -24.85 11.85
C PHE A 5 26.15 -23.57 11.42
N THR A 6 26.71 -22.79 10.50
CA THR A 6 26.02 -21.60 10.00
C THR A 6 24.82 -21.95 9.12
N ILE A 7 24.87 -23.03 8.32
CA ILE A 7 23.77 -23.40 7.41
C ILE A 7 22.48 -23.84 8.12
N LYS A 8 22.62 -24.49 9.27
CA LYS A 8 21.45 -24.97 10.04
C LYS A 8 20.71 -23.86 10.79
N SER A 9 21.34 -22.72 11.09
CA SER A 9 20.69 -21.62 11.83
C SER A 9 19.62 -20.87 11.02
N TYR A 10 19.84 -20.61 9.72
CA TYR A 10 18.81 -19.91 8.92
C TYR A 10 17.61 -20.79 8.56
N LYS A 11 17.72 -22.12 8.68
CA LYS A 11 16.59 -23.05 8.52
C LYS A 11 15.75 -23.20 9.79
N LEU A 12 16.26 -22.71 10.93
CA LEU A 12 15.59 -22.70 12.23
C LEU A 12 14.82 -21.39 12.51
N LEU A 13 14.77 -20.47 11.54
CA LEU A 13 13.79 -19.38 11.56
C LEU A 13 12.51 -19.94 10.93
N GLY A 14 11.63 -20.48 11.77
CA GLY A 14 10.39 -21.14 11.37
C GLY A 14 9.47 -20.23 10.56
N LEU A 15 9.74 -20.10 9.26
CA LEU A 15 8.82 -19.55 8.28
C LEU A 15 7.82 -20.66 7.93
N PRO A 16 6.54 -20.50 8.29
CA PRO A 16 5.51 -21.45 7.90
C PRO A 16 5.46 -21.50 6.37
N SER A 17 5.59 -22.70 5.81
CA SER A 17 5.56 -22.98 4.38
C SER A 17 4.18 -22.77 3.71
N ASN A 18 3.26 -22.05 4.36
CA ASN A 18 1.96 -21.60 3.86
C ASN A 18 1.62 -20.14 4.23
N THR A 19 2.63 -19.31 4.53
CA THR A 19 2.44 -17.91 4.97
C THR A 19 1.81 -17.01 3.92
N SER A 20 2.20 -17.13 2.65
CA SER A 20 1.74 -16.22 1.58
C SER A 20 0.24 -16.35 1.30
N TYR A 21 -0.31 -17.56 1.39
CA TYR A 21 -1.75 -17.80 1.21
C TYR A 21 -2.57 -17.24 2.38
N GLN A 22 -2.15 -17.52 3.62
CA GLN A 22 -2.81 -17.00 4.82
C GLN A 22 -2.76 -15.48 4.86
N LEU A 23 -1.60 -14.90 4.52
CA LEU A 23 -1.41 -13.46 4.44
C LEU A 23 -2.28 -12.82 3.36
N LYS A 24 -2.39 -13.46 2.18
CA LYS A 24 -3.28 -13.01 1.10
C LYS A 24 -4.74 -12.99 1.53
N GLU A 25 -5.23 -14.04 2.20
CA GLU A 25 -6.62 -14.07 2.67
C GLU A 25 -6.86 -13.09 3.82
N ALA A 26 -5.91 -12.89 4.74
CA ALA A 26 -5.97 -11.87 5.78
C ALA A 26 -6.10 -10.47 5.16
N PHE A 27 -5.24 -10.11 4.20
CA PHE A 27 -5.35 -8.84 3.47
C PHE A 27 -6.70 -8.71 2.74
N ARG A 28 -7.19 -9.79 2.12
CA ARG A 28 -8.48 -9.80 1.43
C ARG A 28 -9.64 -9.54 2.39
N ALA A 29 -9.60 -10.11 3.60
CA ALA A 29 -10.55 -9.83 4.66
C ALA A 29 -10.48 -8.37 5.13
N HIS A 30 -9.27 -7.86 5.38
CA HIS A 30 -9.08 -6.47 5.80
C HIS A 30 -9.58 -5.47 4.75
N PHE A 31 -9.28 -5.64 3.47
CA PHE A 31 -9.77 -4.74 2.43
C PHE A 31 -11.30 -4.75 2.27
N ARG A 32 -11.96 -5.89 2.52
CA ARG A 32 -13.43 -5.96 2.59
C ARG A 32 -13.97 -5.13 3.75
N ASN A 33 -13.34 -5.22 4.93
CA ASN A 33 -13.74 -4.43 6.10
C ASN A 33 -13.52 -2.94 5.89
N ILE A 34 -12.38 -2.54 5.31
CA ILE A 34 -12.12 -1.14 4.97
C ILE A 34 -13.16 -0.63 3.97
N THR A 35 -13.51 -1.42 2.95
CA THR A 35 -14.53 -1.03 1.97
C THR A 35 -15.90 -0.80 2.62
N ARG A 36 -16.27 -1.61 3.63
CA ARG A 36 -17.49 -1.41 4.42
C ARG A 36 -17.44 -0.11 5.24
N ILE A 37 -16.30 0.21 5.85
CA ILE A 37 -16.12 1.49 6.54
C ILE A 37 -16.28 2.67 5.58
N MET A 38 -15.73 2.55 4.36
CA MET A 38 -15.87 3.58 3.32
C MET A 38 -17.33 3.78 2.88
N ASP A 39 -18.21 2.79 3.09
CA ASP A 39 -19.63 2.95 2.80
C ASP A 39 -20.35 3.91 3.76
N CYS A 40 -19.83 4.07 4.98
CA CYS A 40 -20.36 4.97 6.01
C CYS A 40 -19.89 6.43 5.85
N VAL A 41 -19.04 6.74 4.88
CA VAL A 41 -18.53 8.10 4.66
C VAL A 41 -19.60 8.93 3.94
N GLY A 42 -20.10 9.98 4.59
CA GLY A 42 -21.14 10.87 4.03
C GLY A 42 -20.68 11.72 2.85
N CYS A 43 -19.37 12.01 2.73
CA CYS A 43 -18.83 12.73 1.58
C CYS A 43 -18.69 11.80 0.36
N SER A 44 -19.45 12.09 -0.70
CA SER A 44 -19.43 11.31 -1.95
C SER A 44 -18.06 11.27 -2.63
N LYS A 45 -17.32 12.39 -2.63
CA LYS A 45 -15.96 12.44 -3.20
C LYS A 45 -15.00 11.57 -2.38
N CYS A 46 -14.97 11.72 -1.06
CA CYS A 46 -14.09 10.94 -0.18
C CYS A 46 -14.41 9.44 -0.27
N LYS A 47 -15.70 9.08 -0.30
CA LYS A 47 -16.15 7.70 -0.49
C LYS A 47 -15.64 7.12 -1.81
N LEU A 48 -15.78 7.86 -2.91
CA LEU A 48 -15.30 7.42 -4.22
C LEU A 48 -13.77 7.23 -4.24
N TRP A 49 -13.02 8.25 -3.85
CA TRP A 49 -11.55 8.21 -3.87
C TRP A 49 -10.99 7.20 -2.88
N GLY A 50 -11.60 7.07 -1.69
CA GLY A 50 -11.21 6.09 -0.68
C GLY A 50 -11.38 4.65 -1.18
N LYS A 51 -12.53 4.32 -1.79
CA LYS A 51 -12.75 3.00 -2.39
C LYS A 51 -11.79 2.73 -3.56
N LEU A 52 -11.56 3.73 -4.41
CA LEU A 52 -10.63 3.61 -5.54
C LEU A 52 -9.20 3.34 -5.04
N GLN A 53 -8.78 4.02 -3.96
CA GLN A 53 -7.46 3.84 -3.37
C GLN A 53 -7.25 2.46 -2.76
N VAL A 54 -8.21 2.01 -1.95
CA VAL A 54 -8.18 0.68 -1.34
C VAL A 54 -8.18 -0.41 -2.41
N HIS A 55 -8.95 -0.25 -3.48
CA HIS A 55 -8.99 -1.19 -4.60
C HIS A 55 -7.65 -1.23 -5.38
N GLY A 56 -7.02 -0.07 -5.61
CA GLY A 56 -5.72 0.00 -6.28
C GLY A 56 -4.60 -0.64 -5.47
N ILE A 57 -4.57 -0.43 -4.15
CA ILE A 57 -3.61 -1.09 -3.25
C ILE A 57 -3.83 -2.61 -3.22
N GLY A 58 -5.09 -3.07 -3.16
CA GLY A 58 -5.41 -4.50 -3.27
C GLY A 58 -4.96 -5.12 -4.59
N THR A 59 -5.05 -4.37 -5.69
CA THR A 59 -4.54 -4.78 -7.01
C THR A 59 -3.00 -4.88 -7.01
N ALA A 60 -2.31 -3.92 -6.40
CA ALA A 60 -0.84 -3.96 -6.27
C ALA A 60 -0.39 -5.20 -5.50
N LEU A 61 -1.06 -5.52 -4.38
CA LEU A 61 -0.78 -6.73 -3.61
C LEU A 61 -1.13 -8.01 -4.38
N LYS A 62 -2.22 -8.01 -5.15
CA LYS A 62 -2.57 -9.13 -6.05
C LYS A 62 -1.45 -9.40 -7.06
N ILE A 63 -0.81 -8.37 -7.61
CA ILE A 63 0.36 -8.49 -8.50
C ILE A 63 1.55 -9.10 -7.73
N LEU A 64 1.90 -8.52 -6.58
CA LEU A 64 3.05 -8.96 -5.76
C LEU A 64 2.93 -10.42 -5.31
N PHE A 65 1.73 -10.86 -4.93
CA PHE A 65 1.47 -12.24 -4.50
C PHE A 65 1.20 -13.22 -5.65
N SER A 66 1.16 -12.78 -6.91
CA SER A 66 0.81 -13.70 -8.02
C SER A 66 1.94 -14.68 -8.37
N GLY A 67 3.20 -14.42 -8.02
CA GLY A 67 4.33 -15.34 -8.21
C GLY A 67 4.64 -15.72 -9.67
N LYS A 68 5.90 -16.10 -9.96
CA LYS A 68 6.36 -16.45 -11.33
C LYS A 68 5.68 -17.68 -11.97
N LYS A 69 4.88 -18.45 -11.21
CA LYS A 69 4.28 -19.74 -11.65
C LYS A 69 2.75 -19.68 -11.87
N SER A 70 2.11 -18.52 -11.81
CA SER A 70 0.66 -18.43 -12.07
C SER A 70 0.40 -18.25 -13.57
N THR A 71 0.12 -19.36 -14.27
CA THR A 71 -0.24 -19.38 -15.70
C THR A 71 -1.56 -18.68 -16.03
N LYS A 72 -2.26 -18.11 -15.03
CA LYS A 72 -3.55 -17.41 -15.16
C LYS A 72 -3.63 -16.09 -14.39
N PHE A 73 -2.54 -15.32 -14.34
CA PHE A 73 -2.62 -13.96 -13.83
C PHE A 73 -3.37 -13.05 -14.82
N THR A 74 -4.56 -12.59 -14.46
CA THR A 74 -5.34 -11.65 -15.27
C THR A 74 -5.79 -10.45 -14.43
N LEU A 75 -5.62 -9.27 -15.00
CA LEU A 75 -6.09 -8.01 -14.46
C LEU A 75 -7.30 -7.52 -15.24
N ARG A 76 -8.37 -7.14 -14.53
CA ARG A 76 -9.53 -6.50 -15.13
C ARG A 76 -9.22 -5.03 -15.41
N ARG A 77 -9.88 -4.43 -16.40
CA ARG A 77 -9.73 -2.99 -16.71
C ARG A 77 -9.86 -2.08 -15.48
N ARG A 78 -10.81 -2.39 -14.58
CA ARG A 78 -11.02 -1.65 -13.33
C ARG A 78 -9.82 -1.72 -12.38
N GLU A 79 -9.17 -2.87 -12.29
CA GLU A 79 -7.98 -3.08 -11.46
C GLU A 79 -6.81 -2.25 -12.01
N VAL A 80 -6.63 -2.23 -13.33
CA VAL A 80 -5.60 -1.42 -14.00
C VAL A 80 -5.82 0.07 -13.77
N VAL A 81 -7.04 0.57 -14.00
CA VAL A 81 -7.38 1.99 -13.79
C VAL A 81 -7.17 2.39 -12.32
N ALA A 82 -7.62 1.56 -11.38
CA ALA A 82 -7.43 1.83 -9.96
C ALA A 82 -5.94 1.86 -9.56
N LEU A 83 -5.14 0.93 -10.08
CA LEU A 83 -3.70 0.88 -9.80
C LEU A 83 -2.98 2.16 -10.24
N PHE A 84 -3.16 2.58 -11.49
CA PHE A 84 -2.51 3.80 -12.00
C PHE A 84 -3.02 5.06 -11.32
N ASN A 85 -4.32 5.11 -11.00
CA ASN A 85 -4.89 6.25 -10.30
C ASN A 85 -4.28 6.42 -8.90
N VAL A 86 -4.10 5.32 -8.18
CA VAL A 86 -3.43 5.31 -6.87
C VAL A 86 -1.99 5.73 -6.96
N LEU A 87 -1.24 5.21 -7.94
CA LEU A 87 0.14 5.59 -8.17
C LEU A 87 0.27 7.09 -8.47
N GLY A 88 -0.62 7.64 -9.31
CA GLY A 88 -0.66 9.08 -9.60
C GLY A 88 -0.95 9.93 -8.36
N ARG A 89 -1.84 9.45 -7.47
CA ARG A 89 -2.13 10.14 -6.19
C ARG A 89 -0.93 10.13 -5.27
N PHE A 90 -0.26 8.98 -5.10
CA PHE A 90 0.97 8.92 -4.29
C PHE A 90 2.10 9.78 -4.87
N SER A 91 2.28 9.76 -6.19
CA SER A 91 3.25 10.59 -6.88
C SER A 91 3.00 12.08 -6.63
N SER A 92 1.73 12.52 -6.75
CA SER A 92 1.34 13.91 -6.47
C SER A 92 1.58 14.27 -5.00
N SER A 93 1.25 13.37 -4.07
CA SER A 93 1.49 13.60 -2.64
C SER A 93 2.97 13.78 -2.32
N ILE A 94 3.85 12.98 -2.94
CA ILE A 94 5.31 13.11 -2.77
C ILE A 94 5.82 14.41 -3.41
N HIS A 95 5.35 14.74 -4.61
CA HIS A 95 5.74 15.97 -5.31
C HIS A 95 5.37 17.24 -4.54
N LEU A 96 4.35 17.18 -3.69
CA LEU A 96 3.91 18.33 -2.88
C LEU A 96 4.75 18.53 -1.60
N LEU A 97 5.55 17.54 -1.18
CA LEU A 97 6.35 17.62 0.05
C LEU A 97 7.34 18.80 0.09
N PRO A 98 8.10 19.12 -0.97
CA PRO A 98 9.03 20.27 -0.95
C PRO A 98 8.28 21.59 -0.76
N ASN A 99 7.10 21.72 -1.36
CA ASN A 99 6.27 22.92 -1.21
C ASN A 99 5.80 23.07 0.24
N PHE A 100 5.36 21.99 0.88
CA PHE A 100 5.00 22.03 2.29
C PHE A 100 6.19 22.39 3.19
N ARG A 101 7.38 21.82 2.95
CA ARG A 101 8.60 22.19 3.71
C ARG A 101 8.95 23.67 3.58
N ASN A 102 8.90 24.21 2.35
CA ASN A 102 9.12 25.63 2.11
C ASN A 102 8.06 26.52 2.77
N LEU A 103 6.82 26.04 2.90
CA LEU A 103 5.75 26.75 3.60
C LEU A 103 5.95 26.72 5.11
N GLU A 104 6.42 25.62 5.69
CA GLU A 104 6.79 25.52 7.11
C GLU A 104 7.93 26.48 7.45
N GLU A 105 8.98 26.55 6.62
CA GLU A 105 10.09 27.50 6.78
C GLU A 105 9.62 28.97 6.70
N LYS A 106 8.74 29.28 5.74
CA LYS A 106 8.14 30.62 5.62
C LYS A 106 7.19 30.96 6.77
N GLY A 107 6.46 29.98 7.29
CA GLY A 107 5.61 30.12 8.47
C GLY A 107 6.43 30.44 9.73
N SER A 108 7.57 29.76 9.92
CA SER A 108 8.48 30.03 11.03
C SER A 108 9.18 31.38 10.91
N THR A 109 9.37 31.91 9.69
CA THR A 109 9.95 33.24 9.44
C THR A 109 8.92 34.36 9.69
N ARG A 110 7.63 34.15 9.39
CA ARG A 110 6.56 35.12 9.69
C ARG A 110 6.37 35.34 11.19
N GLN A 111 6.48 34.31 12.02
CA GLN A 111 6.42 34.46 13.48
C GLN A 111 7.59 35.27 14.06
N LYS A 112 8.71 35.40 13.33
CA LYS A 112 9.86 36.24 13.71
C LYS A 112 9.75 37.69 13.25
N GLN A 113 8.82 38.02 12.36
CA GLN A 113 8.61 39.39 11.87
C GLN A 113 7.51 40.14 12.63
N GLU A 114 6.78 39.47 13.51
CA GLU A 114 5.79 40.08 14.42
C GLU A 114 6.31 40.24 15.88
N LEU A 115 7.60 39.96 16.14
CA LEU A 115 8.27 40.23 17.43
C LEU A 115 9.39 41.25 17.29
#